data_AF-A0AAN7K7G8-F1
#
_entry.id   AF-A0AAN7K7G8-F1
#
_cell.length_a   1.000
_cell.length_b   1.000
_cell.length_c   1.000
_cell.angle_alpha   90.00
_cell.angle_beta   90.00
_cell.angle_gamma   90.00
#
_symmetry.space_group_name_H-M   'P 1'
#
loop_
_entity.id
_entity.type
_entity.pdbx_description
1 polymer ?
#
loop_
_entity_poly.entity_id
_entity_poly.type
_entity_poly.pdbx_seq_one_letter_code
_entity_poly.pdbx_strand_id
1 'polypeptide(L)'
;MEEKGTMEEKGKGDERWTAAVTNLTEMSSNLESLQKLLLKKAVFVDEETFARASLTSDQARTIKVLQQRVETLERELDAAITAAAHARTEKRRAEASQKAAELRAQEVTRELENTTKVFELHMEELRAKQEEIAKRDNDIKLLESIIQTLGGKESHS
;
A
#
# COMPACT_ATOMS: atom_id res chain seq x y z
N MET A 1 38.12 4.49 57.57
CA MET A 1 37.00 4.45 56.60
C MET A 1 35.61 4.45 57.27
N GLU A 2 35.51 4.53 58.60
CA GLU A 2 34.21 4.43 59.30
C GLU A 2 33.44 5.75 59.50
N GLU A 3 34.05 6.91 59.27
CA GLU A 3 33.37 8.21 59.51
C GLU A 3 32.47 8.68 58.35
N LYS A 4 32.62 8.11 57.15
CA LYS A 4 31.76 8.47 56.00
C LYS A 4 30.41 7.74 55.99
N GLY A 5 30.31 6.57 56.63
CA GLY A 5 29.06 5.78 56.65
C GLY A 5 28.00 6.35 57.62
N THR A 6 28.42 6.91 58.75
CA THR A 6 27.52 7.46 59.79
C THR A 6 26.89 8.80 59.41
N MET A 7 27.51 9.58 58.53
CA MET A 7 26.97 10.89 58.10
C MET A 7 25.90 10.75 57.00
N GLU A 8 26.05 9.79 56.07
CA GLU A 8 25.03 9.50 55.04
C GLU A 8 23.76 8.83 55.60
N GLU A 9 23.88 7.97 56.62
CA GLU A 9 22.72 7.32 57.24
C GLU A 9 21.85 8.30 58.05
N LYS A 10 22.48 9.27 58.72
CA LYS A 10 21.80 10.29 59.53
C LYS A 10 21.03 11.28 58.66
N GLY A 11 21.57 11.65 57.49
CA GLY A 11 20.89 12.50 56.50
C GLY A 11 19.69 11.81 55.85
N LYS A 12 19.81 10.52 55.51
CA LYS A 12 18.68 9.72 54.98
C LYS A 12 17.53 9.57 55.97
N GLY A 13 17.82 9.46 57.28
CA GLY A 13 16.80 9.41 58.32
C GLY A 13 16.00 10.72 58.42
N ASP A 14 16.70 11.85 58.33
CA ASP A 14 16.12 13.20 58.39
C ASP A 14 15.28 13.53 57.14
N GLU A 15 15.75 13.13 55.95
CA GLU A 15 15.00 13.25 54.70
C GLU A 15 13.72 12.39 54.72
N ARG A 16 13.81 11.16 55.24
CA ARG A 16 12.63 10.27 55.37
C ARG A 16 11.63 10.79 56.39
N TRP A 17 12.11 11.33 57.52
CA TRP A 17 11.24 11.95 58.52
C TRP A 17 10.57 13.21 57.95
N THR A 18 11.32 14.06 57.26
CA THR A 18 10.79 15.26 56.60
C THR A 18 9.75 14.89 55.56
N ALA A 19 9.99 13.89 54.72
CA ALA A 19 9.03 13.39 53.74
C ALA A 19 7.77 12.79 54.40
N ALA A 20 7.90 12.12 55.55
CA ALA A 20 6.76 11.63 56.30
C ALA A 20 5.91 12.78 56.87
N VAL A 21 6.55 13.82 57.38
CA VAL A 21 5.88 15.02 57.91
C VAL A 21 5.17 15.79 56.80
N THR A 22 5.77 15.93 55.61
CA THR A 22 5.10 16.57 54.46
C THR A 22 3.87 15.77 54.03
N ASN A 23 3.97 14.45 53.93
CA ASN A 23 2.82 13.59 53.60
C ASN A 23 1.69 13.73 54.62
N LEU A 24 2.00 13.76 55.93
CA LEU A 24 0.98 13.97 56.97
C LEU A 24 0.34 15.35 56.88
N THR A 25 1.11 16.38 56.54
CA THR A 25 0.60 17.75 56.38
C THR A 25 -0.33 17.84 55.16
N GLU A 26 0.04 17.21 54.05
CA GLU A 26 -0.81 17.10 52.86
C GLU A 26 -2.09 16.32 53.14
N MET A 27 -2.01 15.21 53.87
CA MET A 27 -3.18 14.45 54.29
C MET A 27 -4.11 15.28 55.18
N SER A 28 -3.57 16.06 56.12
CA SER A 28 -4.35 16.97 56.96
C SER A 28 -5.08 18.03 56.13
N SER A 29 -4.39 18.62 55.15
CA SER A 29 -4.97 19.59 54.21
C SER A 29 -6.09 18.98 53.35
N ASN A 30 -5.88 17.76 52.85
CA ASN A 30 -6.87 17.01 52.09
C ASN A 30 -8.10 16.69 52.95
N LEU A 31 -7.90 16.28 54.20
CA LEU A 31 -8.98 15.97 55.14
C LEU A 31 -9.79 17.22 55.49
N GLU A 32 -9.14 18.35 55.75
CA GLU A 32 -9.81 19.62 56.01
C GLU A 32 -10.61 20.10 54.78
N SER A 33 -10.05 19.91 53.58
CA SER A 33 -10.74 20.22 52.32
C SER A 33 -11.98 19.35 52.11
N LEU A 34 -11.87 18.05 52.39
CA LEU A 34 -12.99 17.11 52.32
C LEU A 34 -14.08 17.44 53.35
N GLN A 35 -13.68 17.78 54.58
CA GLN A 35 -14.60 18.22 55.62
C GLN A 35 -15.36 19.49 55.20
N LYS A 36 -14.66 20.50 54.67
CA LYS A 36 -15.27 21.74 54.16
C LYS A 36 -16.23 21.47 53.00
N LEU A 37 -15.87 20.54 52.11
CA LEU A 37 -16.72 20.13 50.99
C LEU A 37 -18.00 19.46 51.49
N LEU A 38 -17.87 18.47 52.39
CA LEU A 38 -19.01 17.75 52.95
C LEU A 38 -19.93 18.69 53.73
N LEU A 39 -19.41 19.58 54.59
CA LEU A 39 -20.22 20.53 55.34
C LEU A 39 -20.98 21.52 54.44
N LYS A 40 -20.45 21.85 53.26
CA LYS A 40 -21.08 22.81 52.34
C LYS A 40 -21.97 22.17 51.29
N LYS A 41 -21.68 20.93 50.89
CA LYS A 41 -22.29 20.29 49.71
C LYS A 41 -22.98 18.96 50.00
N ALA A 42 -22.82 18.38 51.19
CA ALA A 42 -23.58 17.19 51.53
C ALA A 42 -25.05 17.56 51.70
N VAL A 43 -25.89 16.94 50.88
CA VAL A 43 -27.35 16.98 51.01
C VAL A 43 -27.75 15.63 51.55
N PHE A 44 -28.35 15.61 52.73
CA PHE A 44 -28.93 14.40 53.29
C PHE A 44 -30.27 14.15 52.60
N VAL A 45 -30.36 13.02 51.93
CA VAL A 45 -31.56 12.55 51.23
C VAL A 45 -31.96 11.20 51.81
N ASP A 46 -33.25 10.90 51.78
CA ASP A 46 -33.73 9.57 52.11
C ASP A 46 -33.18 8.53 51.13
N GLU A 47 -33.19 7.27 51.58
CA GLU A 47 -32.60 6.14 50.84
C GLU A 47 -33.22 5.99 49.43
N GLU A 48 -34.52 6.24 49.29
CA GLU A 48 -35.20 6.12 48.00
C GLU A 48 -34.76 7.23 47.02
N THR A 49 -34.69 8.47 47.51
CA THR A 49 -34.20 9.60 46.72
C THR A 49 -32.74 9.41 46.32
N PHE A 50 -31.88 8.93 47.23
CA PHE A 50 -30.49 8.60 46.91
C PHE A 50 -30.39 7.50 45.85
N ALA A 51 -31.11 6.39 46.01
CA ALA A 51 -31.09 5.28 45.07
C ALA A 51 -31.53 5.70 43.67
N ARG A 52 -32.61 6.50 43.56
CA ARG A 52 -33.09 7.05 42.29
C ARG A 52 -32.09 8.00 41.65
N ALA A 53 -31.47 8.89 42.43
CA ALA A 53 -30.47 9.84 41.94
C ALA A 53 -29.20 9.11 41.47
N SER A 54 -28.74 8.12 42.22
CA SER A 54 -27.58 7.29 41.86
C SER A 54 -27.84 6.55 40.54
N LEU A 55 -28.98 5.87 40.43
CA LEU A 55 -29.37 5.16 39.21
C LEU A 55 -29.44 6.10 38.01
N THR A 56 -30.05 7.27 38.18
CA THR A 56 -30.16 8.28 37.10
C THR A 56 -28.78 8.80 36.69
N SER A 57 -27.87 8.99 37.65
CA SER A 57 -26.49 9.42 37.38
C SER A 57 -25.72 8.37 36.56
N ASP A 58 -25.84 7.09 36.93
CA ASP A 58 -25.19 6.00 36.21
C ASP A 58 -25.77 5.81 34.81
N GLN A 59 -27.09 5.95 34.66
CA GLN A 59 -27.75 5.96 33.36
C GLN A 59 -27.26 7.13 32.49
N ALA A 60 -27.18 8.35 33.05
CA ALA A 60 -26.68 9.52 32.33
C ALA A 60 -25.23 9.35 31.86
N ARG A 61 -24.36 8.78 32.71
CA ARG A 61 -22.99 8.45 32.34
C ARG A 61 -22.95 7.43 31.19
N THR A 62 -23.75 6.38 31.29
CA THR A 62 -23.83 5.33 30.26
C THR A 62 -24.33 5.90 28.93
N ILE A 63 -25.38 6.71 28.96
CA ILE A 63 -25.92 7.38 27.76
C ILE A 63 -24.84 8.22 27.09
N LYS A 64 -24.07 9.00 27.86
CA LYS A 64 -23.01 9.85 27.30
C LYS A 64 -21.91 9.03 26.61
N VAL A 65 -21.48 7.92 27.22
CA VAL A 65 -20.49 7.01 26.62
C VAL A 65 -21.03 6.39 25.33
N LEU A 66 -22.29 5.96 25.33
CA LEU A 66 -22.93 5.40 24.14
C LEU A 66 -23.06 6.43 23.01
N GLN A 67 -23.43 7.66 23.32
CA GLN A 67 -23.50 8.76 22.34
C GLN A 67 -22.15 9.00 21.67
N GLN A 68 -21.07 9.08 22.46
CA GLN A 68 -19.71 9.22 21.92
C GLN A 68 -19.32 8.05 21.01
N ARG A 69 -19.71 6.82 21.38
CA ARG A 69 -19.46 5.64 20.55
C ARG A 69 -20.23 5.70 19.23
N VAL A 70 -21.50 6.10 19.25
CA VAL A 70 -22.30 6.27 18.04
C VAL A 70 -21.67 7.30 17.12
N GLU A 71 -21.29 8.46 17.65
CA GLU A 71 -20.65 9.52 16.87
C GLU A 71 -19.33 9.06 16.23
N THR A 72 -18.51 8.29 16.95
CA THR A 72 -17.29 7.70 16.39
C THR A 72 -17.59 6.70 15.27
N LEU A 73 -18.57 5.81 15.47
CA LEU A 73 -18.96 4.84 14.45
C LEU A 73 -19.52 5.50 13.18
N GLU A 74 -20.26 6.60 13.32
CA GLU A 74 -20.77 7.38 12.19
C GLU A 74 -19.60 7.98 11.37
N ARG A 75 -18.60 8.57 12.05
CA ARG A 75 -17.40 9.08 11.35
C ARG A 75 -16.60 7.99 10.66
N GLU A 76 -16.46 6.82 11.29
CA GLU A 76 -15.78 5.66 10.70
C GLU A 76 -16.53 5.12 9.48
N LEU A 77 -17.87 5.08 9.54
CA LEU A 77 -18.71 4.67 8.42
C LEU A 77 -18.55 5.61 7.23
N ASP A 78 -18.61 6.93 7.46
CA ASP A 78 -18.41 7.91 6.39
C ASP A 78 -17.02 7.77 5.75
N ALA A 79 -15.98 7.61 6.58
CA ALA A 79 -14.62 7.37 6.08
C ALA A 79 -14.52 6.09 5.24
N ALA A 80 -15.18 5.00 5.66
CA ALA A 80 -15.22 3.74 4.92
C ALA A 80 -15.97 3.87 3.60
N ILE A 81 -17.07 4.63 3.54
CA ILE A 81 -17.82 4.91 2.31
C ILE A 81 -16.95 5.68 1.32
N THR A 82 -16.26 6.74 1.77
CA THR A 82 -15.35 7.53 0.93
C THR A 82 -14.19 6.68 0.42
N ALA A 83 -13.56 5.87 1.28
CA ALA A 83 -12.48 4.98 0.89
C ALA A 83 -12.95 3.93 -0.15
N ALA A 84 -14.14 3.35 0.04
CA ALA A 84 -14.72 2.40 -0.91
C ALA A 84 -15.04 3.04 -2.27
N ALA A 85 -15.52 4.29 -2.27
CA ALA A 85 -15.75 5.04 -3.50
C ALA A 85 -14.42 5.26 -4.27
N HIS A 86 -13.37 5.71 -3.59
CA HIS A 86 -12.04 5.86 -4.18
C HIS A 86 -11.47 4.55 -4.72
N ALA A 87 -11.58 3.45 -3.95
CA ALA A 87 -11.12 2.13 -4.39
C ALA A 87 -11.85 1.66 -5.67
N ARG A 88 -13.16 1.92 -5.78
CA ARG A 88 -13.94 1.60 -6.99
C ARG A 88 -13.51 2.42 -8.19
N THR A 89 -13.23 3.72 -8.01
CA THR A 89 -12.77 4.58 -9.11
C THR A 89 -11.37 4.20 -9.59
N GLU A 90 -10.45 3.94 -8.66
CA GLU A 90 -9.09 3.48 -9.00
C GLU A 90 -9.11 2.13 -9.71
N LYS A 91 -9.92 1.18 -9.23
CA LYS A 91 -10.11 -0.12 -9.90
C LYS A 91 -10.58 0.06 -11.35
N ARG A 92 -11.61 0.88 -11.59
CA ARG A 92 -12.11 1.14 -12.96
C ARG A 92 -11.05 1.76 -13.85
N ARG A 93 -10.23 2.67 -13.31
CA ARG A 93 -9.14 3.30 -14.05
C ARG A 93 -8.06 2.29 -14.44
N ALA A 94 -7.68 1.41 -13.51
CA ALA A 94 -6.72 0.35 -13.74
C ALA A 94 -7.24 -0.70 -14.75
N GLU A 95 -8.51 -1.09 -14.67
CA GLU A 95 -9.13 -2.00 -15.64
C GLU A 95 -9.18 -1.38 -17.05
N ALA A 96 -9.48 -0.09 -17.16
CA ALA A 96 -9.47 0.60 -18.44
C ALA A 96 -8.07 0.69 -19.05
N SER A 97 -7.04 0.97 -18.24
CA SER A 97 -5.66 1.00 -18.73
C SER A 97 -5.15 -0.38 -19.12
N GLN A 98 -5.48 -1.42 -18.34
CA GLN A 98 -5.15 -2.80 -18.68
C GLN A 98 -5.77 -3.20 -20.02
N LYS A 99 -7.08 -2.94 -20.20
CA LYS A 99 -7.78 -3.28 -21.45
C LYS A 99 -7.18 -2.55 -22.65
N ALA A 100 -6.79 -1.29 -22.50
CA ALA A 100 -6.11 -0.53 -23.56
C ALA A 100 -4.72 -1.12 -23.89
N ALA A 101 -3.96 -1.55 -22.88
CA ALA A 101 -2.68 -2.20 -23.08
C ALA A 101 -2.81 -3.56 -23.77
N GLU A 102 -3.80 -4.37 -23.37
CA GLU A 102 -4.11 -5.66 -24.00
C GLU A 102 -4.50 -5.49 -25.47
N LEU A 103 -5.33 -4.50 -25.79
CA LEU A 103 -5.74 -4.22 -27.17
C LEU A 103 -4.53 -3.81 -28.03
N ARG A 104 -3.66 -2.94 -27.51
CA ARG A 104 -2.41 -2.57 -28.18
C ARG A 104 -1.48 -3.78 -28.40
N ALA A 105 -1.38 -4.68 -27.42
CA ALA A 105 -0.55 -5.88 -27.57
C ALA A 105 -1.08 -6.81 -28.68
N GLN A 106 -2.41 -6.94 -28.79
CA GLN A 106 -3.04 -7.70 -29.88
C GLN A 106 -2.78 -7.07 -31.25
N GLU A 107 -2.88 -5.74 -31.35
CA GLU A 107 -2.55 -5.01 -32.59
C GLU A 107 -1.10 -5.25 -33.03
N VAL A 108 -0.14 -5.04 -32.12
CA VAL A 108 1.29 -5.26 -32.42
C VAL A 108 1.55 -6.72 -32.80
N THR A 109 0.93 -7.67 -32.11
CA THR A 109 1.08 -9.10 -32.45
C THR A 109 0.59 -9.38 -33.88
N ARG A 110 -0.57 -8.84 -34.26
CA ARG A 110 -1.12 -8.99 -35.60
C ARG A 110 -0.23 -8.33 -36.66
N GLU A 111 0.33 -7.16 -36.36
CA GLU A 111 1.28 -6.50 -37.25
C GLU A 111 2.53 -7.36 -37.45
N LEU A 112 3.11 -7.90 -36.37
CA LEU A 112 4.27 -8.80 -36.44
C LEU A 112 3.99 -10.07 -37.24
N GLU A 113 2.82 -10.70 -37.06
CA GLU A 113 2.40 -11.84 -37.85
C GLU A 113 2.30 -11.50 -39.34
N ASN A 114 1.72 -10.34 -39.68
CA ASN A 114 1.64 -9.87 -41.06
C ASN A 114 3.03 -9.61 -41.64
N THR A 115 3.91 -8.93 -40.89
CA THR A 115 5.29 -8.68 -41.32
C THR A 115 6.04 -9.99 -41.54
N THR A 116 5.85 -10.98 -40.66
CA THR A 116 6.46 -12.32 -40.81
C THR A 116 6.04 -12.98 -42.11
N LYS A 117 4.74 -12.96 -42.45
CA LYS A 117 4.23 -13.51 -43.73
C LYS A 117 4.82 -12.79 -44.95
N VAL A 118 4.96 -11.47 -44.89
CA VAL A 118 5.60 -10.71 -45.97
C VAL A 118 7.07 -11.13 -46.14
N PHE A 119 7.80 -11.33 -45.04
CA PHE A 119 9.17 -11.83 -45.10
C PHE A 119 9.26 -13.24 -45.68
N GLU A 120 8.34 -14.14 -45.31
CA GLU A 120 8.27 -15.50 -45.88
C GLU A 120 8.09 -15.44 -47.40
N LEU A 121 7.13 -14.65 -47.88
CA LEU A 121 6.89 -14.48 -49.32
C LEU A 121 8.11 -13.90 -50.04
N HIS A 122 8.78 -12.91 -49.46
CA HIS A 122 10.03 -12.38 -50.04
C HIS A 122 11.14 -13.44 -50.12
N MET A 123 11.25 -14.31 -49.11
CA MET A 123 12.24 -15.39 -49.12
C MET A 123 11.93 -16.46 -50.17
N GLU A 124 10.66 -16.76 -50.39
CA GLU A 124 10.21 -17.65 -51.46
C GLU A 124 10.51 -17.06 -52.85
N GLU A 125 10.21 -15.78 -53.07
CA GLU A 125 10.50 -15.09 -54.32
C GLU A 125 12.01 -15.04 -54.62
N LEU A 126 12.84 -14.73 -53.60
CA LEU A 126 14.30 -14.78 -53.73
C LEU A 126 14.79 -16.16 -54.13
N ARG A 127 14.22 -17.23 -53.55
CA ARG A 127 14.59 -18.61 -53.86
C ARG A 127 14.21 -18.97 -55.31
N ALA A 128 13.00 -18.59 -55.75
CA ALA A 128 12.55 -18.79 -57.13
C ALA A 128 13.42 -18.03 -58.14
N LYS A 129 13.83 -16.79 -57.81
CA LYS A 129 14.76 -16.01 -58.64
C LYS A 129 16.14 -16.65 -58.70
N GLN A 130 16.63 -17.21 -57.59
CA GLN A 130 17.90 -17.92 -57.57
C GLN A 130 17.90 -19.17 -58.46
N GLU A 131 16.79 -19.91 -58.51
CA GLU A 131 16.61 -21.04 -59.42
C GLU A 131 16.57 -20.60 -60.89
N GLU A 132 15.88 -19.48 -61.19
CA GLU A 132 15.85 -18.91 -62.54
C GLU A 132 17.25 -18.50 -63.01
N ILE A 133 18.02 -17.83 -62.15
CA ILE A 133 19.43 -17.47 -62.43
C ILE A 133 20.26 -18.73 -62.68
N ALA A 134 20.15 -19.74 -61.82
CA ALA A 134 20.90 -20.99 -61.97
C ALA A 134 20.60 -21.70 -63.30
N LYS A 135 19.34 -21.67 -63.75
CA LYS A 135 18.96 -22.20 -65.07
C LYS A 135 19.58 -21.39 -66.21
N ARG A 136 19.51 -20.06 -66.15
CA ARG A 136 20.13 -19.17 -67.15
C ARG A 136 21.64 -19.35 -67.21
N ASP A 137 22.30 -19.52 -66.07
CA ASP A 137 23.74 -19.80 -66.01
C ASP A 137 24.12 -21.12 -66.68
N ASN A 138 23.29 -22.16 -66.53
CA ASN A 138 23.50 -23.44 -67.20
C ASN A 138 23.32 -23.31 -68.73
N ASP A 139 22.29 -22.58 -69.17
CA ASP A 139 22.05 -22.31 -70.59
C ASP A 139 23.22 -21.51 -71.20
N ILE A 140 23.73 -20.50 -70.48
CA ILE A 140 24.91 -19.72 -70.88
C ILE A 140 26.13 -20.63 -71.05
N LYS A 141 26.43 -21.49 -70.07
CA LYS A 141 27.56 -22.44 -70.16
C LYS A 141 27.44 -23.41 -71.33
N LEU A 142 26.22 -23.86 -71.62
CA LEU A 142 25.96 -24.71 -72.79
C LEU A 142 26.25 -23.95 -74.09
N LEU A 143 25.76 -22.72 -74.20
CA LEU A 143 26.01 -21.85 -75.37
C LEU A 143 27.50 -21.56 -75.53
N GLU A 144 28.21 -21.26 -74.44
CA GLU A 144 29.67 -21.09 -74.44
C GLU A 144 30.40 -22.34 -74.95
N SER A 145 29.99 -23.52 -74.49
CA SER A 145 30.55 -24.80 -74.94
C SER A 145 30.31 -25.04 -76.43
N ILE A 146 29.09 -24.73 -76.93
CA ILE A 146 28.76 -24.83 -78.36
C ILE A 146 29.63 -23.86 -79.16
N ILE A 147 29.76 -22.60 -78.73
CA ILE A 147 30.61 -21.60 -79.39
C ILE A 147 32.07 -22.06 -79.41
N GLN A 148 32.60 -22.63 -78.33
CA GLN A 148 33.96 -23.19 -78.32
C GLN A 148 34.12 -24.34 -79.33
N THR A 149 33.13 -25.24 -79.44
CA THR A 149 33.18 -26.35 -80.42
C THR A 149 32.99 -25.90 -81.88
N LEU A 150 32.21 -24.85 -82.14
CA LEU A 150 31.98 -24.30 -83.48
C LEU A 150 33.09 -23.32 -83.91
N GLY A 151 33.54 -22.44 -83.00
CA GLY A 151 34.65 -21.52 -83.20
C GLY A 151 36.01 -22.22 -83.29
N GLY A 152 36.14 -23.43 -82.73
CA GLY A 152 37.30 -24.30 -82.93
C GLY A 152 37.42 -24.91 -84.33
N LYS A 153 36.42 -24.75 -85.21
CA LYS A 153 36.46 -25.24 -86.60
C LYS A 153 36.94 -24.20 -87.63
N GLU A 154 37.29 -22.98 -87.21
CA GLU A 154 37.80 -21.93 -88.13
C GLU A 154 39.26 -21.53 -87.83
N SER A 155 40.08 -22.45 -87.33
CA SER A 155 41.52 -22.19 -87.13
C SER A 155 42.41 -23.34 -87.58
N HIS A 156 42.16 -23.87 -88.78
CA HIS A 156 43.15 -24.65 -89.54
C HIS A 156 43.32 -24.04 -90.93
N SER A 157 44.18 -23.03 -90.99
CA SER A 157 45.08 -22.77 -92.12
C SER A 157 46.42 -22.31 -91.56
#